data_AF-A0A1E5ULE8-F1
#
_entry.id   AF-A0A1E5ULE8-F1
#
_cell.length_a   1.000
_cell.length_b   1.000
_cell.length_c   1.000
_cell.angle_alpha   90.00
_cell.angle_beta   90.00
_cell.angle_gamma   90.00
#
_symmetry.space_group_name_H-M   'P 1'
#
loop_
_entity.id
_entity.type
_entity.pdbx_description
1 polymer ?
#
loop_
_entity_poly.entity_id
_entity_poly.type
_entity_poly.pdbx_seq_one_letter_code
_entity_poly.pdbx_strand_id
1 'polypeptide(L)'
;MEQRFYDKYTALKKRKLLDEGLERKREGELKELYDAMKDWVSGLEKDKEELSEKLADKEDQLEKARQDFLEDIRARDSEILRLRQLLDEKAEKNNSTTPRSVDQTPEVIQENPTRMSPKRKTPQSNSKVKRVQLSESTVIPHSSLEKESQELECSRRHTCISGNETIECPSTHMFHLMLQSLVRMNFTVDDGTERFSVSVSHEASGYSFSLTWLEKPGEWSYKLSSLGTLERIAVNWMKQDIRFSMNMCRVFFERISNIITKG
;
A
#
# COMPACT_ATOMS: atom_id res chain seq x y z
N MET A 1 53.71 -77.43 -5.57
CA MET A 1 53.69 -76.03 -6.07
C MET A 1 52.33 -75.68 -6.68
N GLU A 2 51.66 -76.62 -7.35
CA GLU A 2 50.36 -76.46 -8.03
C GLU A 2 49.18 -76.14 -7.11
N GLN A 3 49.10 -76.75 -5.92
CA GLN A 3 48.01 -76.50 -4.96
C GLN A 3 47.86 -75.01 -4.60
N ARG A 4 48.99 -74.31 -4.40
CA ARG A 4 48.99 -72.88 -4.06
C ARG A 4 48.47 -72.00 -5.21
N PHE A 5 48.72 -72.40 -6.46
CA PHE A 5 48.19 -71.68 -7.62
C PHE A 5 46.69 -71.91 -7.76
N TYR A 6 46.23 -73.14 -7.54
CA TYR A 6 44.81 -73.48 -7.56
C TYR A 6 44.02 -72.72 -6.48
N ASP A 7 44.54 -72.65 -5.26
CA ASP A 7 43.92 -71.92 -4.16
C ASP A 7 43.84 -70.41 -4.45
N LYS A 8 44.92 -69.85 -5.01
CA LYS A 8 44.98 -68.42 -5.39
C LYS A 8 43.99 -68.09 -6.52
N TYR A 9 43.88 -68.96 -7.53
CA TYR A 9 42.90 -68.82 -8.61
C TYR A 9 41.47 -68.87 -8.08
N THR A 10 41.18 -69.82 -7.19
CA THR A 10 39.85 -69.99 -6.59
C THR A 10 39.46 -68.78 -5.73
N ALA A 11 40.39 -68.25 -4.93
CA ALA A 11 40.17 -67.04 -4.15
C ALA A 11 39.95 -65.80 -5.03
N LEU A 12 40.72 -65.65 -6.11
CA LEU A 12 40.56 -64.56 -7.07
C LEU A 12 39.19 -64.63 -7.77
N LYS A 13 38.77 -65.82 -8.20
CA LYS A 13 37.47 -66.04 -8.84
C LYS A 13 36.30 -65.70 -7.91
N LYS A 14 36.37 -66.11 -6.63
CA LYS A 14 35.36 -65.77 -5.61
C LYS A 14 35.28 -64.25 -5.37
N ARG A 15 36.42 -63.57 -5.26
CA ARG A 15 36.46 -62.11 -5.08
C ARG A 15 35.86 -61.38 -6.28
N LYS A 16 36.17 -61.81 -7.51
CA LYS A 16 35.61 -61.19 -8.72
C LYS A 16 34.08 -61.29 -8.78
N LEU A 17 33.53 -62.46 -8.44
CA LEU A 17 32.07 -62.67 -8.40
C LEU A 17 31.37 -61.80 -7.34
N LEU A 18 32.03 -61.59 -6.19
CA LEU A 18 31.52 -60.69 -5.14
C LEU A 18 31.53 -59.22 -5.60
N ASP A 19 32.60 -58.81 -6.28
CA ASP A 19 32.76 -57.44 -6.80
C ASP A 19 31.74 -57.14 -7.90
N GLU A 20 31.58 -58.06 -8.87
CA GLU A 20 30.54 -57.99 -9.91
C GLU A 20 29.10 -58.02 -9.32
N GLY A 21 28.92 -58.63 -8.16
CA GLY A 21 27.66 -58.58 -7.41
C GLY A 21 27.40 -57.23 -6.75
N LEU A 22 28.43 -56.62 -6.14
CA LEU A 22 28.36 -55.30 -5.53
C LEU A 22 28.17 -54.20 -6.57
N GLU A 23 28.81 -54.30 -7.73
CA GLU A 23 28.64 -53.37 -8.84
C GLU A 23 27.19 -53.35 -9.35
N ARG A 24 26.62 -54.53 -9.63
CA ARG A 24 25.21 -54.64 -10.03
C ARG A 24 24.25 -54.07 -8.99
N LYS A 25 24.55 -54.26 -7.70
CA LYS A 25 23.75 -53.67 -6.63
C LYS A 25 23.80 -52.14 -6.65
N ARG A 26 24.99 -51.55 -6.76
CA ARG A 26 25.17 -50.09 -6.87
C ARG A 26 24.46 -49.52 -8.11
N GLU A 27 24.54 -50.22 -9.24
CA GLU A 27 23.87 -49.82 -10.47
C GLU A 27 22.34 -49.84 -10.32
N GLY A 28 21.79 -50.84 -9.64
CA GLY A 28 20.37 -50.91 -9.31
C GLY A 28 19.91 -49.74 -8.43
N GLU A 29 20.64 -49.46 -7.35
CA GLU A 29 20.33 -48.34 -6.44
C GLU A 29 20.42 -46.98 -7.15
N LEU A 30 21.41 -46.78 -8.03
CA LEU A 30 21.54 -45.56 -8.81
C LEU A 30 20.37 -45.39 -9.79
N LYS A 31 19.93 -46.48 -10.40
CA LYS A 31 18.80 -46.47 -11.33
C LYS A 31 17.49 -46.12 -10.61
N GLU A 32 17.23 -46.74 -9.46
CA GLU A 32 16.06 -46.41 -8.64
C GLU A 32 16.04 -44.94 -8.23
N LEU A 33 17.20 -44.39 -7.83
CA LEU A 33 17.32 -42.98 -7.49
C LEU A 33 17.09 -42.07 -8.70
N TYR A 34 17.61 -42.45 -9.87
CA TYR A 34 17.40 -41.70 -11.11
C TYR A 34 15.92 -41.70 -11.53
N ASP A 35 15.25 -42.85 -11.46
CA ASP A 35 13.82 -42.98 -11.77
C ASP A 35 12.98 -42.15 -10.79
N ALA A 36 13.27 -42.19 -9.49
CA ALA A 36 12.60 -41.37 -8.49
C ALA A 36 12.79 -39.86 -8.74
N MET A 37 14.02 -39.44 -9.07
CA MET A 37 14.31 -38.04 -9.42
C MET A 37 13.53 -37.61 -10.67
N LYS A 38 13.45 -38.48 -11.68
CA LYS A 38 12.71 -38.23 -12.91
C LYS A 38 11.21 -38.03 -12.62
N ASP A 39 10.62 -38.90 -11.80
CA ASP A 39 9.21 -38.79 -11.40
C ASP A 39 8.94 -37.47 -10.66
N TRP A 40 9.86 -37.04 -9.79
CA TRP A 40 9.74 -35.77 -9.07
C TRP A 40 9.81 -34.57 -10.02
N VAL A 41 10.73 -34.58 -10.98
CA VAL A 41 10.84 -33.52 -11.98
C VAL A 41 9.57 -33.43 -12.81
N SER A 42 9.04 -34.57 -13.28
CA SER A 42 7.77 -34.60 -14.02
C SER A 42 6.59 -34.10 -13.18
N GLY A 43 6.55 -34.41 -11.89
CA GLY A 43 5.55 -33.87 -10.96
C GLY A 43 5.63 -32.34 -10.86
N LEU A 44 6.84 -31.81 -10.67
CA LEU A 44 7.07 -30.36 -10.58
C LEU A 44 6.73 -29.62 -11.89
N GLU A 45 7.01 -30.23 -13.04
CA GLU A 45 6.64 -29.67 -14.34
C GLU A 45 5.12 -29.56 -14.49
N LYS A 46 4.39 -30.60 -14.07
CA LYS A 46 2.92 -30.60 -14.07
C LYS A 46 2.34 -29.54 -13.14
N ASP A 47 2.85 -29.45 -11.91
CA ASP A 47 2.40 -28.44 -10.94
C ASP A 47 2.67 -27.01 -11.46
N LYS A 48 3.80 -26.81 -12.14
CA LYS A 48 4.13 -25.54 -12.78
C LYS A 48 3.14 -25.19 -13.89
N GLU A 49 2.76 -26.16 -14.72
CA GLU A 49 1.76 -25.96 -15.78
C GLU A 49 0.39 -25.60 -15.21
N GLU A 50 -0.08 -26.33 -14.18
CA GLU A 50 -1.35 -26.04 -13.50
C GLU A 50 -1.35 -24.66 -12.83
N LEU A 51 -0.25 -24.27 -12.19
CA LEU A 51 -0.10 -22.93 -11.59
C LEU A 51 -0.08 -21.84 -12.66
N SER A 52 0.54 -22.10 -13.81
CA SER A 52 0.56 -21.16 -14.94
C SER A 52 -0.83 -20.95 -15.52
N GLU A 53 -1.63 -22.01 -15.65
CA GLU A 53 -3.03 -21.94 -16.12
C GLU A 53 -3.89 -21.12 -15.13
N LYS A 54 -3.80 -21.43 -13.83
CA LYS A 54 -4.52 -20.65 -12.79
C LYS A 54 -4.14 -19.18 -12.77
N LEU A 55 -2.88 -18.87 -13.08
CA LEU A 55 -2.40 -17.49 -13.13
C LEU A 55 -3.03 -16.75 -14.32
N ALA A 56 -3.07 -17.39 -15.50
CA ALA A 56 -3.74 -16.84 -16.67
C ALA A 56 -5.25 -16.60 -16.41
N ASP A 57 -5.96 -17.57 -15.83
CA ASP A 57 -7.37 -17.43 -15.47
C ASP A 57 -7.64 -16.25 -14.52
N LYS A 58 -6.72 -16.04 -13.56
CA LYS A 58 -6.84 -14.94 -12.59
C LYS A 58 -6.53 -13.59 -13.21
N GLU A 59 -5.59 -13.53 -14.15
CA GLU A 59 -5.29 -12.32 -14.92
C GLU A 59 -6.48 -11.91 -15.79
N ASP A 60 -7.12 -12.88 -16.48
CA ASP A 60 -8.33 -12.65 -17.25
C ASP A 60 -9.51 -12.17 -16.38
N GLN A 61 -9.71 -12.78 -15.21
CA GLN A 61 -10.72 -12.33 -14.24
C GLN A 61 -10.46 -10.90 -13.76
N LEU A 62 -9.20 -10.56 -13.50
CA LEU A 62 -8.81 -9.22 -13.05
C LEU A 62 -9.07 -8.18 -14.14
N GLU A 63 -8.71 -8.49 -15.39
CA GLU A 63 -8.90 -7.58 -16.51
C GLU A 63 -10.39 -7.35 -16.81
N LYS A 64 -11.19 -8.41 -16.74
CA LYS A 64 -12.64 -8.29 -16.83
C LYS A 64 -13.22 -7.40 -15.72
N ALA A 65 -12.81 -7.62 -14.46
CA ALA A 65 -13.29 -6.80 -13.35
C ALA A 65 -12.89 -5.32 -13.48
N ARG A 66 -11.70 -5.03 -14.00
CA ARG A 66 -11.26 -3.67 -14.31
C ARG A 66 -12.13 -3.03 -15.38
N GLN A 67 -12.42 -3.76 -16.46
CA GLN A 67 -13.28 -3.28 -17.54
C GLN A 67 -14.69 -2.98 -17.04
N ASP A 68 -15.29 -3.89 -16.26
CA ASP A 68 -16.62 -3.72 -15.68
C ASP A 68 -16.66 -2.47 -14.77
N PHE A 69 -15.61 -2.24 -13.97
CA PHE A 69 -15.51 -1.05 -13.12
C PHE A 69 -15.39 0.25 -13.91
N LEU A 70 -14.64 0.26 -15.02
CA LEU A 70 -14.54 1.40 -15.92
C LEU A 70 -15.88 1.69 -16.63
N GLU A 71 -16.65 0.66 -16.95
CA GLU A 71 -18.00 0.82 -17.50
C GLU A 71 -18.96 1.44 -16.47
N ASP A 72 -18.90 1.00 -15.21
CA ASP A 72 -19.69 1.59 -14.11
C ASP A 72 -19.34 3.07 -13.89
N ILE A 73 -18.04 3.43 -13.87
CA ILE A 73 -17.61 4.83 -13.78
C ILE A 73 -18.21 5.66 -14.92
N ARG A 74 -18.08 5.20 -16.17
CA ARG A 74 -18.64 5.91 -17.33
C ARG A 74 -20.15 6.08 -17.25
N ALA A 75 -20.86 5.06 -16.77
CA ALA A 75 -22.31 5.13 -16.58
C ALA A 75 -22.69 6.17 -15.52
N ARG A 76 -21.97 6.19 -14.39
CA ARG A 76 -22.18 7.16 -13.31
C ARG A 76 -21.88 8.59 -13.75
N ASP A 77 -20.77 8.81 -14.46
CA ASP A 77 -20.41 10.13 -14.98
C ASP A 77 -21.45 10.66 -15.97
N SER A 78 -21.98 9.78 -16.83
CA SER A 78 -23.05 10.12 -17.76
C SER A 78 -24.34 10.53 -17.03
N GLU A 79 -24.70 9.85 -15.95
CA GLU A 79 -25.87 10.22 -15.14
C GLU A 79 -25.63 11.52 -14.37
N ILE A 80 -24.42 11.76 -13.85
CA ILE A 80 -24.06 13.04 -13.19
C ILE A 80 -24.23 14.20 -14.17
N LEU A 81 -23.75 14.06 -15.41
CA LEU A 81 -23.92 15.07 -16.46
C LEU A 81 -25.40 15.33 -16.75
N ARG A 82 -26.20 14.26 -16.90
CA ARG A 82 -27.65 14.36 -17.12
C ARG A 82 -28.35 15.10 -15.98
N LEU A 83 -28.03 14.77 -14.74
CA LEU A 83 -28.62 15.39 -13.55
C LEU A 83 -28.25 16.88 -13.45
N ARG A 84 -27.01 17.24 -13.78
CA ARG A 84 -26.58 18.65 -13.82
C ARG A 84 -27.38 19.45 -14.85
N GLN A 85 -27.54 18.91 -16.06
CA GLN A 85 -28.31 19.58 -17.11
C GLN A 85 -29.78 19.80 -16.69
N LEU A 86 -30.40 18.84 -16.01
CA LEU A 86 -31.76 18.98 -15.49
C LEU A 86 -31.88 20.04 -14.39
N LEU A 87 -30.86 20.20 -13.55
CA LEU A 87 -30.82 21.24 -12.52
C LEU A 87 -30.74 22.64 -13.15
N ASP A 88 -29.91 22.81 -14.18
CA ASP A 88 -29.77 24.07 -14.91
C ASP A 88 -31.08 24.44 -15.63
N GLU A 89 -31.72 23.49 -16.32
CA GLU A 89 -33.04 23.71 -16.96
C GLU A 89 -34.13 24.11 -15.96
N LYS A 90 -34.11 23.52 -14.76
CA LYS A 90 -35.06 23.85 -13.69
C LYS A 90 -34.81 25.26 -13.13
N ALA A 91 -33.55 25.67 -13.02
CA ALA A 91 -33.20 27.03 -12.58
C ALA A 91 -33.72 28.09 -13.58
N GLU A 92 -33.54 27.87 -14.88
CA GLU A 92 -34.01 28.77 -15.94
C GLU A 92 -35.55 28.90 -15.99
N LYS A 93 -36.29 27.81 -15.77
CA LYS A 93 -37.77 27.83 -15.69
C LYS A 93 -38.29 28.58 -14.46
N ASN A 94 -37.57 28.55 -13.35
CA ASN A 94 -37.97 29.27 -12.13
C ASN A 94 -37.68 30.78 -12.23
N ASN A 95 -36.65 31.17 -12.97
CA ASN A 95 -36.26 32.57 -13.15
C ASN A 95 -37.10 33.32 -14.21
N SER A 96 -37.85 32.59 -15.05
CA SER A 96 -38.72 33.17 -16.10
C SER A 96 -40.16 33.44 -15.63
N THR A 97 -40.53 33.09 -14.39
CA THR A 97 -41.84 33.40 -13.80
C THR A 97 -41.69 34.46 -12.71
N THR A 98 -41.53 35.74 -13.09
CA THR A 98 -41.78 36.87 -12.19
C THR A 98 -42.34 38.05 -13.00
N PRO A 99 -43.65 38.33 -12.96
CA PRO A 99 -44.20 39.53 -13.57
C PRO A 99 -44.02 40.72 -12.62
N ARG A 100 -43.27 41.69 -13.12
CA ARG A 100 -43.22 43.11 -12.79
C ARG A 100 -44.60 43.72 -12.44
N SER A 101 -44.73 44.37 -11.28
CA SER A 101 -45.77 45.39 -10.98
C SER A 101 -45.42 46.15 -9.68
N VAL A 102 -44.69 47.26 -9.75
CA VAL A 102 -45.15 48.66 -9.60
C VAL A 102 -45.63 49.01 -8.18
N ASP A 103 -44.79 49.80 -7.51
CA ASP A 103 -45.07 50.59 -6.31
C ASP A 103 -46.31 51.48 -6.48
N GLN A 104 -47.17 51.53 -5.45
CA GLN A 104 -47.83 52.76 -4.99
C GLN A 104 -48.58 52.52 -3.66
N THR A 105 -48.08 53.13 -2.59
CA THR A 105 -48.86 53.56 -1.41
C THR A 105 -49.34 55.01 -1.60
N PRO A 106 -50.49 55.41 -1.03
CA PRO A 106 -50.44 56.08 0.29
C PRO A 106 -51.55 55.69 1.28
N GLU A 107 -51.29 56.06 2.55
CA GLU A 107 -52.05 55.85 3.80
C GLU A 107 -53.54 56.21 3.77
N VAL A 108 -54.35 55.49 4.57
CA VAL A 108 -55.45 56.05 5.38
C VAL A 108 -55.55 55.30 6.73
N ILE A 109 -55.63 56.10 7.79
CA ILE A 109 -55.72 55.80 9.23
C ILE A 109 -57.13 55.35 9.62
N GLN A 110 -57.29 54.34 10.50
CA GLN A 110 -58.25 54.44 11.62
C GLN A 110 -58.01 53.44 12.77
N GLU A 111 -58.11 53.99 13.98
CA GLU A 111 -57.80 53.46 15.31
C GLU A 111 -58.88 52.50 15.87
N ASN A 112 -58.48 51.53 16.71
CA ASN A 112 -58.84 51.52 18.15
C ASN A 112 -58.13 50.38 18.94
N PRO A 113 -57.77 50.58 20.24
CA PRO A 113 -56.96 49.66 21.04
C PRO A 113 -57.77 48.89 22.11
N THR A 114 -57.21 47.81 22.69
CA THR A 114 -57.08 47.55 24.15
C THR A 114 -56.54 46.13 24.47
N ARG A 115 -55.27 46.11 24.95
CA ARG A 115 -54.72 45.42 26.16
C ARG A 115 -54.89 43.89 26.33
N MET A 116 -53.76 43.18 26.42
CA MET A 116 -53.21 42.51 27.63
C MET A 116 -51.89 41.77 27.27
N SER A 117 -50.79 42.07 27.98
CA SER A 117 -49.53 41.29 28.04
C SER A 117 -49.51 40.49 29.37
N PRO A 118 -48.60 39.52 29.69
CA PRO A 118 -47.14 39.48 29.41
C PRO A 118 -46.64 38.03 29.03
N LYS A 119 -45.37 37.65 28.79
CA LYS A 119 -44.06 38.05 29.35
C LYS A 119 -42.93 37.26 28.63
N ARG A 120 -41.85 37.97 28.21
CA ARG A 120 -40.39 37.62 28.26
C ARG A 120 -39.88 36.40 27.44
N LYS A 121 -38.72 36.39 26.75
CA LYS A 121 -37.46 37.17 26.81
C LYS A 121 -36.62 36.86 25.55
N THR A 122 -35.99 37.87 24.96
CA THR A 122 -34.74 37.77 24.15
C THR A 122 -33.67 38.63 24.85
N PRO A 123 -32.37 38.35 24.65
CA PRO A 123 -31.48 39.37 24.06
C PRO A 123 -30.55 38.75 22.98
N GLN A 124 -30.42 39.31 21.77
CA GLN A 124 -29.55 40.45 21.40
C GLN A 124 -28.05 40.06 21.46
N SER A 125 -27.13 40.30 20.54
CA SER A 125 -26.99 40.83 19.17
C SER A 125 -25.53 40.53 18.75
N ASN A 126 -25.11 40.50 17.49
CA ASN A 126 -24.58 41.66 16.75
C ASN A 126 -23.94 41.20 15.43
N SER A 127 -23.92 42.15 14.51
CA SER A 127 -23.43 42.19 13.15
C SER A 127 -21.92 41.93 12.96
N LYS A 128 -21.57 41.32 11.81
CA LYS A 128 -20.68 41.92 10.79
C LYS A 128 -20.52 41.00 9.58
N VAL A 129 -21.20 41.38 8.49
CA VAL A 129 -20.91 40.96 7.12
C VAL A 129 -19.69 41.75 6.64
N LYS A 130 -18.65 41.06 6.13
CA LYS A 130 -17.59 41.67 5.31
C LYS A 130 -17.51 40.94 3.98
N ARG A 131 -17.90 41.66 2.93
CA ARG A 131 -17.71 41.41 1.50
C ARG A 131 -16.31 41.87 1.10
N VAL A 132 -15.51 41.02 0.45
CA VAL A 132 -14.32 41.38 -0.35
C VAL A 132 -14.20 40.33 -1.46
N GLN A 133 -14.76 40.61 -2.64
CA GLN A 133 -14.08 40.98 -3.88
C GLN A 133 -13.21 39.86 -4.50
N LEU A 134 -13.78 39.33 -5.59
CA LEU A 134 -13.19 38.46 -6.61
C LEU A 134 -12.31 39.31 -7.54
N SER A 135 -11.06 38.90 -7.74
CA SER A 135 -10.17 39.49 -8.74
C SER A 135 -9.88 38.46 -9.82
N GLU A 136 -10.20 38.86 -11.04
CA GLU A 136 -10.05 38.16 -12.32
C GLU A 136 -8.65 38.39 -12.91
N SER A 137 -8.04 37.36 -13.52
CA SER A 137 -6.99 37.52 -14.54
C SER A 137 -6.78 36.23 -15.35
N THR A 138 -7.46 36.18 -16.50
CA THR A 138 -6.94 35.93 -17.87
C THR A 138 -5.94 34.80 -18.18
N VAL A 139 -6.46 33.76 -18.88
CA VAL A 139 -6.04 33.08 -20.15
C VAL A 139 -4.53 33.07 -20.55
N ILE A 140 -3.85 31.94 -20.84
CA ILE A 140 -3.70 31.24 -22.17
C ILE A 140 -2.78 29.97 -22.02
N PRO A 141 -2.88 28.95 -22.91
CA PRO A 141 -2.59 27.54 -22.67
C PRO A 141 -1.32 26.99 -23.36
N HIS A 142 -0.76 25.88 -22.86
CA HIS A 142 0.11 25.00 -23.65
C HIS A 142 -0.11 23.52 -23.32
N SER A 143 -0.33 22.76 -24.39
CA SER A 143 -0.48 21.31 -24.48
C SER A 143 0.86 20.57 -24.36
N SER A 144 0.90 19.48 -23.60
CA SER A 144 1.63 18.27 -24.01
C SER A 144 1.15 17.06 -23.22
N LEU A 145 0.79 16.03 -23.98
CA LEU A 145 0.42 14.70 -23.59
C LEU A 145 1.59 14.00 -22.87
N GLU A 146 1.47 13.72 -21.56
CA GLU A 146 2.26 12.70 -20.89
C GLU A 146 1.38 11.86 -19.97
N LYS A 147 1.53 10.54 -20.09
CA LYS A 147 0.81 9.49 -19.37
C LYS A 147 0.86 9.74 -17.87
N GLU A 148 -0.29 10.09 -17.30
CA GLU A 148 -0.48 10.10 -15.86
C GLU A 148 -0.83 8.68 -15.42
N SER A 149 0.18 7.96 -14.93
CA SER A 149 -0.06 6.86 -14.00
C SER A 149 -0.94 7.42 -12.89
N GLN A 150 -2.15 6.90 -12.70
CA GLN A 150 -2.99 7.21 -11.55
C GLN A 150 -2.27 6.73 -10.29
N GLU A 151 -1.38 7.59 -9.80
CA GLU A 151 -0.87 7.57 -8.45
C GLU A 151 -2.09 7.81 -7.55
N LEU A 152 -2.33 6.90 -6.61
CA LEU A 152 -3.44 7.02 -5.66
C LEU A 152 -3.40 8.42 -5.04
N GLU A 153 -4.44 9.20 -5.31
CA GLU A 153 -4.59 10.60 -4.91
C GLU A 153 -4.90 10.70 -3.40
N CYS A 154 -4.01 10.16 -2.56
CA CYS A 154 -4.00 10.41 -1.11
C CYS A 154 -3.27 11.73 -0.79
N SER A 155 -2.55 12.30 -1.75
CA SER A 155 -1.78 13.53 -1.60
C SER A 155 -2.50 14.72 -2.25
N ARG A 156 -3.76 14.97 -1.86
CA ARG A 156 -4.41 16.25 -2.21
C ARG A 156 -3.66 17.37 -1.47
N ARG A 157 -2.74 18.02 -2.19
CA ARG A 157 -1.88 19.14 -1.77
C ARG A 157 -2.54 19.98 -0.66
N HIS A 158 -2.24 19.65 0.60
CA HIS A 158 -2.34 20.60 1.68
C HIS A 158 -0.98 21.27 1.71
N THR A 159 -0.84 22.33 0.92
CA THR A 159 0.25 23.27 1.05
C THR A 159 0.11 23.88 2.45
N CYS A 160 0.78 23.30 3.43
CA CYS A 160 1.07 24.01 4.67
C CYS A 160 2.02 25.14 4.28
N ILE A 161 1.50 26.35 4.12
CA ILE A 161 2.30 27.56 4.05
C ILE A 161 2.99 27.67 5.42
N SER A 162 4.21 27.15 5.51
CA SER A 162 5.00 27.17 6.74
C SER A 162 5.70 28.52 6.85
N GLY A 163 5.03 29.44 7.54
CA GLY A 163 5.70 30.56 8.19
C GLY A 163 6.21 30.11 9.56
N ASN A 164 7.48 29.75 9.63
CA ASN A 164 8.38 29.73 10.80
C ASN A 164 7.93 29.14 12.17
N GLU A 165 6.87 28.34 12.26
CA GLU A 165 6.62 27.51 13.44
C GLU A 165 6.15 26.12 12.97
N THR A 166 6.78 25.07 13.48
CA THR A 166 6.57 23.67 13.13
C THR A 166 5.19 23.20 13.59
N ILE A 167 4.14 23.59 12.86
CA ILE A 167 2.78 23.08 13.08
C ILE A 167 2.70 21.75 12.35
N GLU A 168 3.00 20.66 13.07
CA GLU A 168 2.74 19.30 12.59
C GLU A 168 1.26 19.17 12.21
N CYS A 169 1.00 18.73 10.98
CA CYS A 169 -0.36 18.49 10.54
C CYS A 169 -0.98 17.39 11.42
N PRO A 170 -2.14 17.63 12.07
CA PRO A 170 -2.75 16.64 12.95
C PRO A 170 -2.97 15.28 12.26
N SER A 171 -3.22 15.26 10.95
CA SER A 171 -3.37 14.02 10.19
C SER A 171 -2.08 13.20 10.12
N THR A 172 -0.93 13.83 9.87
CA THR A 172 0.38 13.15 9.83
C THR A 172 0.71 12.51 11.16
N HIS A 173 0.46 13.23 12.26
CA HIS A 173 0.64 12.71 13.61
C HIS A 173 -0.27 11.51 13.90
N MET A 174 -1.55 11.57 13.49
CA MET A 174 -2.49 10.45 13.64
C MET A 174 -2.07 9.21 12.83
N PHE A 175 -1.64 9.40 11.57
CA PHE A 175 -1.12 8.29 10.75
C PHE A 175 0.12 7.67 11.36
N HIS A 176 1.00 8.49 11.92
CA HIS A 176 2.19 8.04 12.61
C HIS A 176 1.85 7.14 13.81
N LEU A 177 0.94 7.59 14.68
CA LEU A 177 0.47 6.80 15.84
C LEU A 177 -0.22 5.49 15.42
N MET A 178 -1.03 5.51 14.36
CA MET A 178 -1.65 4.29 13.83
C MET A 178 -0.61 3.31 13.32
N LEU A 179 0.37 3.78 12.55
CA LEU A 179 1.44 2.94 12.01
C LEU A 179 2.28 2.31 13.13
N GLN A 180 2.65 3.11 14.14
CA GLN A 180 3.37 2.63 15.31
C GLN A 180 2.59 1.53 16.04
N SER A 181 1.28 1.71 16.21
CA SER A 181 0.40 0.74 16.87
C SER A 181 0.26 -0.56 16.06
N LEU A 182 0.20 -0.48 14.73
CA LEU A 182 0.06 -1.64 13.84
C LEU A 182 1.33 -2.50 13.82
N VAL A 183 2.49 -1.87 13.70
CA VAL A 183 3.78 -2.58 13.60
C VAL A 183 4.34 -2.91 14.99
N ARG A 184 3.77 -2.30 16.05
CA ARG A 184 4.30 -2.33 17.43
C ARG A 184 5.74 -1.86 17.48
N MET A 185 6.05 -0.80 16.75
CA MET A 185 7.38 -0.19 16.69
C MET A 185 7.24 1.31 16.68
N ASN A 186 8.20 2.00 17.29
CA ASN A 186 8.30 3.44 17.27
C ASN A 186 9.09 3.87 16.04
N PHE A 187 8.59 4.87 15.33
CA PHE A 187 9.24 5.44 14.15
C PHE A 187 9.64 6.88 14.47
N THR A 188 10.78 7.33 13.96
CA THR A 188 11.18 8.74 13.97
C THR A 188 11.75 9.08 12.61
N VAL A 189 11.18 10.08 11.96
CA VAL A 189 11.65 10.55 10.66
C VAL A 189 12.81 11.51 10.90
N ASP A 190 13.92 11.29 10.19
CA ASP A 190 15.06 12.19 10.20
C ASP A 190 14.87 13.22 9.08
N ASP A 191 14.70 14.49 9.46
CA ASP A 191 14.51 15.62 8.56
C ASP A 191 15.84 16.31 8.16
N GLY A 192 16.96 15.89 8.77
CA GLY A 192 18.26 16.53 8.62
C GLY A 192 19.15 15.94 7.53
N THR A 193 18.84 14.76 7.00
CA THR A 193 19.66 14.09 5.99
C THR A 193 19.23 14.39 4.56
N GLU A 194 20.19 14.50 3.64
CA GLU A 194 19.98 14.68 2.19
C GLU A 194 19.05 13.61 1.58
N ARG A 195 18.92 12.45 2.24
CA ARG A 195 18.03 11.35 1.86
C ARG A 195 16.98 11.13 2.94
N PHE A 196 15.75 10.81 2.52
CA PHE A 196 14.67 10.42 3.43
C PHE A 196 15.10 9.20 4.25
N SER A 197 15.12 9.35 5.57
CA SER A 197 15.55 8.32 6.50
C SER A 197 14.58 8.21 7.67
N VAL A 198 14.35 6.99 8.13
CA VAL A 198 13.47 6.71 9.27
C VAL A 198 14.21 5.80 10.21
N SER A 199 14.32 6.20 11.48
CA SER A 199 14.79 5.34 12.55
C SER A 199 13.61 4.61 13.17
N VAL A 200 13.79 3.32 13.43
CA VAL A 200 12.77 2.41 13.94
C VAL A 200 13.29 1.76 15.21
N SER A 201 12.46 1.67 16.24
CA SER A 201 12.82 1.00 17.50
C SER A 201 11.65 0.21 18.09
N HIS A 202 11.97 -0.91 18.72
CA HIS A 202 11.03 -1.70 19.51
C HIS A 202 11.41 -1.59 20.98
N GLU A 203 10.65 -0.77 21.71
CA GLU A 203 10.92 -0.34 23.08
C GLU A 203 11.16 -1.51 24.04
N ALA A 204 10.31 -2.54 23.99
CA ALA A 204 10.41 -3.67 24.93
C ALA A 204 11.68 -4.50 24.74
N SER A 205 12.14 -4.68 23.49
CA SER A 205 13.33 -5.49 23.21
C SER A 205 14.63 -4.68 23.19
N GLY A 206 14.56 -3.35 23.00
CA GLY A 206 15.71 -2.51 22.69
C GLY A 206 16.27 -2.69 21.28
N TYR A 207 15.59 -3.43 20.40
CA TYR A 207 15.95 -3.57 18.99
C TYR A 207 15.70 -2.26 18.24
N SER A 208 16.71 -1.78 17.50
CA SER A 208 16.59 -0.55 16.71
C SER A 208 17.45 -0.58 15.44
N PHE A 209 16.98 0.12 14.42
CA PHE A 209 17.60 0.18 13.10
C PHE A 209 17.15 1.43 12.34
N SER A 210 17.84 1.77 11.25
CA SER A 210 17.40 2.81 10.32
C SER A 210 17.07 2.24 8.95
N LEU A 211 16.09 2.87 8.28
CA LEU A 211 15.73 2.64 6.89
C LEU A 211 15.96 3.94 6.12
N THR A 212 16.79 3.89 5.08
CA THR A 212 17.07 5.06 4.23
C THR A 212 16.60 4.77 2.81
N TRP A 213 15.87 5.72 2.22
CA TRP A 213 15.45 5.65 0.83
C TRP A 213 16.63 5.92 -0.09
N LEU A 214 16.84 5.04 -1.07
CA LEU A 214 17.94 5.16 -2.02
C LEU A 214 17.50 5.88 -3.30
N GLU A 215 18.48 6.36 -4.08
CA GLU A 215 18.24 7.05 -5.36
C GLU A 215 17.55 6.16 -6.40
N LYS A 216 17.77 4.84 -6.33
CA LYS A 216 17.03 3.92 -7.17
C LYS A 216 15.58 3.88 -6.69
N PRO A 217 14.60 4.20 -7.57
CA PRO A 217 13.21 4.29 -7.15
C PRO A 217 12.76 2.95 -6.56
N GLY A 218 12.22 3.01 -5.34
CA GLY A 218 11.67 1.85 -4.66
C GLY A 218 12.68 0.93 -3.99
N GLU A 219 13.89 1.38 -3.67
CA GLU A 219 14.88 0.59 -2.89
C GLU A 219 15.15 1.23 -1.51
N TRP A 220 15.11 0.39 -0.48
CA TRP A 220 15.44 0.75 0.90
C TRP A 220 16.78 0.14 1.29
N SER A 221 17.60 0.89 2.04
CA SER A 221 18.72 0.33 2.80
C SER A 221 18.36 0.24 4.28
N TYR A 222 18.52 -0.95 4.84
CA TYR A 222 18.46 -1.20 6.28
C TYR A 222 19.85 -1.15 6.88
N LYS A 223 19.95 -0.51 8.04
CA LYS A 223 21.16 -0.48 8.85
C LYS A 223 20.82 -0.72 10.31
N LEU A 224 21.43 -1.73 10.90
CA LEU A 224 21.24 -2.06 12.31
C LEU A 224 21.80 -0.94 13.21
N SER A 225 21.06 -0.57 14.24
CA SER A 225 21.55 0.33 15.31
C SER A 225 21.83 -0.45 16.59
N SER A 226 20.90 -1.32 17.02
CA SER A 226 21.06 -2.17 18.21
C SER A 226 20.22 -3.44 18.08
N LEU A 227 20.77 -4.58 18.50
CA LEU A 227 19.98 -5.82 18.64
C LEU A 227 19.15 -5.87 19.91
N GLY A 228 19.54 -5.10 20.93
CA GLY A 228 18.97 -5.19 22.28
C GLY A 228 19.00 -6.64 22.79
N THR A 229 17.88 -7.08 23.36
CA THR A 229 17.70 -8.43 23.91
C THR A 229 17.61 -9.52 22.84
N LEU A 230 17.41 -9.16 21.57
CA LEU A 230 17.26 -10.14 20.48
C LEU A 230 18.59 -10.77 20.06
N GLU A 231 19.74 -10.36 20.60
CA GLU A 231 21.07 -10.79 20.15
C GLU A 231 21.22 -12.33 20.03
N ARG A 232 20.60 -13.08 20.95
CA ARG A 232 20.64 -14.54 21.00
C ARG A 232 19.78 -15.24 19.93
N ILE A 233 18.75 -14.56 19.44
CA ILE A 233 17.79 -15.12 18.48
C ILE A 233 17.83 -14.40 17.12
N ALA A 234 18.62 -13.33 17.03
CA ALA A 234 18.80 -12.55 15.82
C ALA A 234 19.49 -13.39 14.75
N VAL A 235 18.84 -13.48 13.60
CA VAL A 235 19.37 -14.15 12.41
C VAL A 235 20.42 -13.29 11.71
N ASN A 236 21.32 -13.92 10.97
CA ASN A 236 22.50 -13.26 10.40
C ASN A 236 22.18 -12.01 9.55
N TRP A 237 21.08 -12.03 8.79
CA TRP A 237 20.72 -10.88 7.95
C TRP A 237 20.41 -9.62 8.78
N MET A 238 19.92 -9.73 10.01
CA MET A 238 19.62 -8.56 10.86
C MET A 238 20.88 -7.83 11.30
N LYS A 239 22.03 -8.50 11.25
CA LYS A 239 23.34 -7.97 11.64
C LYS A 239 24.09 -7.35 10.47
N GLN A 240 23.52 -7.40 9.26
CA GLN A 240 24.15 -6.95 8.03
C GLN A 240 23.38 -5.75 7.48
N ASP A 241 24.10 -4.90 6.75
CA ASP A 241 23.48 -3.84 5.95
C ASP A 241 22.81 -4.50 4.75
N ILE A 242 21.48 -4.49 4.72
CA ILE A 242 20.71 -5.11 3.64
C ILE A 242 20.05 -4.04 2.79
N ARG A 243 19.87 -4.37 1.51
CA ARG A 243 19.03 -3.58 0.61
C ARG A 243 17.89 -4.43 0.11
N PHE A 244 16.71 -3.84 0.01
CA PHE A 244 15.51 -4.54 -0.46
C PHE A 244 14.58 -3.57 -1.16
N SER A 245 13.77 -4.09 -2.09
CA SER A 245 12.79 -3.27 -2.81
C SER A 245 11.55 -3.00 -1.95
N MET A 246 10.79 -1.96 -2.28
CA MET A 246 9.53 -1.61 -1.64
C MET A 246 8.54 -2.78 -1.61
N ASN A 247 8.55 -3.62 -2.65
CA ASN A 247 7.71 -4.82 -2.73
C ASN A 247 8.02 -5.86 -1.63
N MET A 248 9.23 -5.82 -1.06
CA MET A 248 9.66 -6.70 0.03
C MET A 248 9.41 -6.09 1.42
N CYS A 249 8.94 -4.85 1.51
CA CYS A 249 8.76 -4.12 2.77
C CYS A 249 7.83 -4.86 3.75
N ARG A 250 6.70 -5.38 3.25
CA ARG A 250 5.78 -6.20 4.06
C ARG A 250 6.48 -7.42 4.66
N VAL A 251 7.20 -8.18 3.84
CA VAL A 251 7.91 -9.40 4.25
C VAL A 251 9.02 -9.07 5.24
N PHE A 252 9.71 -7.93 5.05
CA PHE A 252 10.75 -7.46 5.96
C PHE A 252 10.21 -7.22 7.38
N PHE A 253 9.13 -6.44 7.53
CA PHE A 253 8.53 -6.18 8.84
C PHE A 253 7.89 -7.42 9.46
N GLU A 254 7.28 -8.30 8.65
CA GLU A 254 6.75 -9.59 9.13
C GLU A 254 7.86 -10.47 9.71
N ARG A 255 9.03 -10.55 9.05
CA ARG A 255 10.18 -11.30 9.56
C ARG A 255 10.70 -10.75 10.88
N ILE A 256 10.78 -9.42 11.02
CA ILE A 256 11.19 -8.80 12.28
C ILE A 256 10.17 -9.10 13.38
N SER A 257 8.88 -8.92 13.09
CA SER A 257 7.79 -9.19 14.06
C SER A 257 7.86 -10.63 14.58
N ASN A 258 8.02 -11.61 13.68
CA ASN A 258 8.16 -13.02 14.03
C ASN A 258 9.36 -13.34 14.95
N ILE A 259 10.43 -12.55 14.88
CA ILE A 259 11.61 -12.70 15.75
C ILE A 259 11.35 -12.05 17.09
N ILE A 260 10.79 -10.83 17.10
CA ILE A 260 10.42 -10.12 18.32
C ILE A 260 9.44 -10.92 19.16
N THR A 261 8.45 -11.58 18.55
CA THR A 261 7.48 -12.39 19.29
C THR A 261 8.06 -13.66 19.90
N LYS A 262 9.26 -14.08 19.49
CA LYS A 262 9.93 -15.29 19.97
C LYS A 262 10.96 -15.04 21.08
N GLY A 263 11.39 -13.78 21.24
CA GLY A 263 12.36 -13.37 22.27
C GLY A 263 11.66 -12.89 23.52
#